data_AF-A0A971UG38-F1
#
_entry.id   AF-A0A971UG38-F1
#
_cell.length_a   1.000
_cell.length_b   1.000
_cell.length_c   1.000
_cell.angle_alpha   90.00
_cell.angle_beta   90.00
_cell.angle_gamma   90.00
#
_symmetry.space_group_name_H-M   'P 1'
#
loop_
_entity.id
_entity.type
_entity.pdbx_description
1 polymer ?
#
loop_
_entity_poly.entity_id
_entity_poly.type
_entity_poly.pdbx_seq_one_letter_code
_entity_poly.pdbx_strand_id
1 'polypeptide(L)'
;MNEFFSELDYSPAPIQAAMDEGVVEKWRVDASGTQWFKFTGRPMIHAVPPAADAASDCDDGLDEPAGLDDFERSQLQQWADGLRHAGDDSEGDDDDSEGNTGANVG
;
A
#
# COMPACT_ATOMS: atom_id res chain seq x y z
N MET A 1 13.59 5.85 -7.06
CA MET A 1 14.60 6.55 -6.24
C MET A 1 14.72 5.74 -4.96
N ASN A 2 15.88 5.18 -4.64
CA ASN A 2 16.03 4.27 -3.51
C ASN A 2 15.86 5.03 -2.19
N GLU A 3 15.01 4.53 -1.30
CA GLU A 3 14.64 5.18 -0.03
C GLU A 3 15.66 4.92 1.10
N PHE A 4 16.51 3.92 0.88
CA PHE A 4 17.55 3.48 1.81
C PHE A 4 18.88 3.37 1.06
N PHE A 5 19.96 3.64 1.78
CA PHE A 5 21.31 3.44 1.32
C PHE A 5 22.19 2.95 2.48
N SER A 6 23.26 2.25 2.14
CA SER A 6 24.24 1.74 3.08
C SER A 6 25.46 2.67 3.16
N GLU A 7 26.28 2.51 4.19
CA GLU A 7 27.60 3.17 4.27
C GLU A 7 28.54 2.79 3.12
N LEU A 8 28.22 1.75 2.36
CA LEU A 8 29.02 1.29 1.21
C LEU A 8 28.62 2.02 -0.09
N ASP A 9 27.43 2.60 -0.14
CA ASP A 9 26.92 3.30 -1.34
C ASP A 9 27.54 4.69 -1.51
N TYR A 10 28.03 5.30 -0.41
CA TYR A 10 28.60 6.64 -0.42
C TYR A 10 29.82 6.73 0.50
N SER A 11 30.74 7.65 0.20
CA SER A 11 31.85 7.95 1.10
C SER A 11 31.35 8.44 2.49
N PRO A 12 32.09 8.23 3.58
CA PRO A 12 31.63 8.59 4.92
C PRO A 12 31.36 10.09 5.14
N ALA A 13 32.15 10.97 4.50
CA ALA A 13 32.03 12.42 4.66
C ALA A 13 30.67 13.01 4.20
N PRO A 14 30.15 12.70 3.00
CA PRO A 14 28.82 13.17 2.59
C PRO A 14 27.68 12.58 3.43
N ILE A 15 27.81 11.35 3.93
CA ILE A 15 26.82 10.76 4.84
C ILE A 15 26.79 11.54 6.16
N GLN A 16 27.96 11.86 6.72
CA GLN A 16 28.06 12.63 7.94
C GLN A 16 27.48 14.04 7.78
N ALA A 17 27.79 14.74 6.69
CA ALA A 17 27.22 16.05 6.40
C ALA A 17 25.68 16.00 6.32
N ALA A 18 25.11 14.98 5.66
CA ALA A 18 23.66 14.81 5.59
C ALA A 18 23.01 14.47 6.94
N MET A 19 23.73 13.79 7.85
CA MET A 19 23.28 13.56 9.23
C MET A 19 23.31 14.87 10.05
N ASP A 20 24.37 15.66 9.90
CA ASP A 20 24.51 16.95 10.60
C ASP A 20 23.45 17.97 10.13
N GLU A 21 23.06 17.90 8.86
CA GLU A 21 21.95 18.67 8.29
C GLU A 21 20.56 18.10 8.66
N GLY A 22 20.52 16.94 9.31
CA GLY A 22 19.27 16.27 9.71
C GLY A 22 18.46 15.72 8.54
N VAL A 23 19.07 15.54 7.36
CA VAL A 23 18.43 15.03 6.13
C VAL A 23 18.39 13.50 6.14
N VAL A 24 19.31 12.85 6.85
CA VAL A 24 19.36 11.39 6.98
C VAL A 24 19.58 10.98 8.43
N GLU A 25 19.09 9.80 8.79
CA GLU A 25 19.24 9.20 10.10
C GLU A 25 19.69 7.74 10.00
N LYS A 26 20.36 7.25 11.04
CA LYS A 26 20.74 5.84 11.16
C LYS A 26 19.48 5.00 11.36
N TRP A 27 19.33 3.96 10.54
CA TRP A 27 18.14 3.10 10.59
C TRP A 27 18.43 1.74 11.23
N ARG A 28 19.28 0.93 10.61
CA ARG A 28 19.61 -0.42 11.07
C ARG A 28 21.03 -0.81 10.72
N VAL A 29 21.56 -1.79 11.43
CA VAL A 29 22.81 -2.49 11.07
C VAL A 29 22.43 -3.89 10.62
N ASP A 30 22.94 -4.34 9.49
CA ASP A 30 22.67 -5.70 9.00
C ASP A 30 23.61 -6.75 9.61
N ALA A 31 23.39 -8.03 9.28
CA ALA A 31 24.18 -9.14 9.81
C ALA A 31 25.66 -9.10 9.38
N SER A 32 26.01 -8.36 8.32
CA SER A 32 27.40 -8.10 7.91
C SER A 32 28.06 -6.97 8.71
N GLY A 33 27.31 -6.27 9.57
CA GLY A 33 27.79 -5.11 10.32
C GLY A 33 27.70 -3.80 9.53
N THR A 34 27.04 -3.81 8.37
CA THR A 34 26.89 -2.61 7.54
C THR A 34 25.77 -1.73 8.07
N GLN A 35 26.06 -0.46 8.30
CA GLN A 35 25.09 0.55 8.69
C GLN A 35 24.26 1.00 7.48
N TRP A 36 22.94 0.96 7.65
CA TRP A 36 21.94 1.48 6.72
C TRP A 36 21.36 2.80 7.23
N PHE A 37 21.09 3.71 6.31
CA PHE A 37 20.57 5.06 6.55
C PHE A 37 19.22 5.23 5.84
N LYS A 38 18.37 6.10 6.38
CA LYS A 38 17.11 6.53 5.78
C LYS A 38 17.03 8.05 5.70
N PHE A 39 16.26 8.56 4.74
CA PHE A 39 15.97 9.99 4.65
C PHE A 39 14.90 10.40 5.67
N THR A 40 15.11 11.54 6.33
CA THR A 40 14.14 12.11 7.28
C THR A 40 12.98 12.79 6.53
N GLY A 41 11.80 12.83 7.16
CA GLY A 41 10.63 13.54 6.63
C GLY A 41 9.89 12.84 5.48
N ARG A 42 10.27 11.62 5.11
CA ARG A 42 9.51 10.79 4.17
C ARG A 42 8.61 9.84 4.96
N PRO A 43 7.29 9.80 4.71
CA PRO A 43 6.39 8.88 5.41
C PRO A 43 6.84 7.44 5.15
N MET A 44 7.16 6.73 6.22
CA MET A 44 7.76 5.40 6.16
C MET A 44 6.68 4.35 6.40
N ILE A 45 6.41 3.49 5.41
CA ILE A 45 5.65 2.27 5.63
C ILE A 45 6.63 1.25 6.22
N HIS A 46 6.51 0.97 7.50
CA HIS A 46 7.25 -0.12 8.13
C HIS A 46 6.64 -1.44 7.64
N ALA A 47 7.32 -2.14 6.74
CA ALA A 47 7.08 -3.57 6.59
C ALA A 47 7.52 -4.23 7.90
N VAL A 48 6.54 -4.60 8.73
CA VAL A 48 6.77 -5.43 9.91
C VAL A 48 7.39 -6.73 9.37
N PRO A 49 8.68 -7.03 9.66
CA PRO A 49 9.23 -8.31 9.25
C PRO A 49 8.34 -9.40 9.86
N PRO A 50 7.99 -10.48 9.12
CA PRO A 50 7.36 -11.63 9.75
C PRO A 50 8.29 -12.04 10.89
N ALA A 51 7.79 -11.93 12.12
CA ALA A 51 8.59 -12.01 13.31
C ALA A 51 9.35 -13.35 13.32
N ALA A 52 10.64 -13.32 12.96
CA ALA A 52 11.49 -14.50 12.95
C ALA A 52 11.76 -15.02 14.39
N ASP A 53 11.28 -14.30 15.41
CA ASP A 53 11.31 -14.67 16.82
C ASP A 53 9.91 -14.72 17.47
N ALA A 54 8.82 -14.72 16.69
CA ALA A 54 7.48 -15.04 17.23
C ALA A 54 7.27 -16.55 17.47
N ALA A 55 8.35 -17.31 17.67
CA ALA A 55 8.26 -18.72 18.03
C ALA A 55 8.53 -19.00 19.51
N SER A 56 9.02 -18.01 20.28
CA SER A 56 9.46 -18.25 21.67
C SER A 56 8.81 -17.38 22.74
N ASP A 57 7.93 -16.44 22.37
CA ASP A 57 7.16 -15.60 23.32
C ASP A 57 5.68 -15.51 22.93
N CYS A 58 5.13 -16.56 22.31
CA CYS A 58 3.69 -16.74 22.20
C CYS A 58 3.17 -17.30 23.53
N ASP A 59 3.30 -16.51 24.59
CA ASP A 59 2.57 -16.68 25.84
C ASP A 59 1.08 -16.38 25.54
N ASP A 60 0.33 -17.44 25.28
CA ASP A 60 -1.06 -17.69 25.71
C ASP A 60 -2.04 -16.47 25.76
N GLY A 61 -2.11 -15.65 24.70
CA GLY A 61 -3.00 -14.48 24.72
C GLY A 61 -3.36 -13.82 23.39
N LEU A 62 -2.95 -14.38 22.25
CA LEU A 62 -3.53 -13.98 20.97
C LEU A 62 -4.78 -14.83 20.76
N ASP A 63 -5.94 -14.26 21.14
CA ASP A 63 -7.23 -14.68 20.60
C ASP A 63 -7.02 -15.05 19.12
N GLU A 64 -7.49 -16.23 18.72
CA GLU A 64 -7.52 -16.63 17.32
C GLU A 64 -8.00 -15.43 16.49
N PRO A 65 -7.39 -15.13 15.32
CA PRO A 65 -7.82 -13.98 14.53
C PRO A 65 -9.33 -14.10 14.36
N ALA A 66 -10.08 -13.14 14.93
CA ALA A 66 -11.53 -13.20 14.99
C ALA A 66 -12.02 -13.51 13.58
N GLY A 67 -12.42 -14.77 13.37
CA GLY A 67 -12.75 -15.24 12.04
C GLY A 67 -13.89 -14.39 11.53
N LEU A 68 -13.78 -13.88 10.30
CA LEU A 68 -14.85 -13.10 9.69
C LEU A 68 -16.15 -13.90 9.80
N ASP A 69 -17.15 -13.30 10.44
CA ASP A 69 -18.45 -13.93 10.54
C ASP A 69 -19.14 -13.95 9.16
N ASP A 70 -20.19 -14.75 9.01
CA ASP A 70 -20.83 -14.94 7.70
C ASP A 70 -21.41 -13.64 7.12
N PHE A 71 -21.80 -12.67 7.97
CA PHE A 71 -22.22 -11.35 7.51
C PHE A 71 -21.03 -10.57 6.95
N GLU A 72 -19.92 -10.48 7.67
CA GLU A 72 -18.71 -9.77 7.22
C GLU A 72 -18.16 -10.37 5.93
N ARG A 73 -18.16 -11.71 5.82
CA ARG A 73 -17.76 -12.43 4.60
C ARG A 73 -18.69 -12.10 3.43
N SER A 74 -20.00 -12.04 3.67
CA SER A 74 -21.00 -11.71 2.64
C SER A 74 -20.88 -10.28 2.13
N GLN A 75 -20.54 -9.33 3.02
CA GLN A 75 -20.33 -7.93 2.65
C GLN A 75 -19.07 -7.76 1.79
N LEU A 76 -17.97 -8.46 2.15
CA LEU A 76 -16.74 -8.46 1.36
C LEU A 76 -16.93 -9.10 -0.02
N GLN A 77 -17.69 -10.18 -0.11
CA GLN A 77 -17.99 -10.83 -1.38
C GLN A 77 -18.79 -9.90 -2.30
N GLN A 78 -19.81 -9.22 -1.79
CA GLN A 78 -20.60 -8.25 -2.57
C GLN A 78 -19.75 -7.07 -3.06
N TRP A 79 -18.85 -6.56 -2.23
CA TRP A 79 -17.93 -5.49 -2.62
C TRP A 79 -16.97 -5.96 -3.74
N ALA A 80 -16.42 -7.18 -3.62
CA ALA A 80 -15.55 -7.75 -4.64
C ALA A 80 -16.28 -8.03 -5.96
N ASP A 81 -17.55 -8.47 -5.90
CA ASP A 81 -18.39 -8.64 -7.09
C ASP A 81 -18.75 -7.30 -7.74
N GLY A 82 -18.98 -6.24 -6.94
CA GLY A 82 -19.17 -4.88 -7.44
C GLY A 82 -17.95 -4.36 -8.20
N LEU A 83 -16.75 -4.61 -7.69
CA LEU A 83 -15.49 -4.27 -8.37
C LEU A 83 -15.30 -5.01 -9.70
N ARG A 84 -15.73 -6.27 -9.77
CA ARG A 84 -15.65 -7.08 -10.99
C ARG A 84 -16.62 -6.59 -12.07
N HIS A 85 -17.79 -6.10 -11.68
CA HIS A 85 -18.82 -5.61 -12.60
C HIS A 85 -18.73 -4.10 -12.89
N ALA A 86 -17.95 -3.33 -12.13
CA ALA A 86 -17.75 -1.89 -12.37
C ALA A 86 -16.97 -1.57 -13.67
N GLY A 87 -16.50 -2.58 -14.39
CA GLY A 87 -15.93 -2.45 -15.74
C GLY A 87 -16.80 -3.10 -16.84
N ASP A 88 -17.98 -3.60 -16.49
CA ASP A 88 -18.95 -4.22 -17.40
C ASP A 88 -20.18 -3.31 -17.56
N ASP A 89 -19.96 -1.98 -17.65
CA ASP A 89 -20.92 -1.10 -18.31
C ASP A 89 -20.89 -1.48 -19.80
N SER A 90 -21.61 -2.55 -20.14
CA SER A 90 -21.93 -2.90 -21.51
C SER A 90 -22.67 -1.72 -22.13
N GLU A 91 -21.96 -0.97 -22.96
CA GLU A 91 -22.48 -0.01 -23.92
C GLU A 91 -23.60 -0.69 -24.72
N GLY A 92 -24.85 -0.27 -24.53
CA GLY A 92 -25.98 -0.90 -25.23
C GLY A 92 -27.35 -0.50 -24.73
N ASP A 93 -27.62 0.80 -24.63
CA ASP A 93 -28.99 1.32 -24.73
C ASP A 93 -28.93 2.62 -25.56
N ASP A 94 -28.52 2.49 -26.82
CA ASP A 94 -28.82 3.49 -27.85
C ASP A 94 -30.34 3.39 -28.14
N ASP A 95 -31.15 3.89 -27.21
CA ASP A 95 -32.52 4.31 -27.51
C ASP A 95 -32.42 5.57 -28.38
N ASP A 96 -32.28 5.36 -29.69
CA ASP A 96 -32.47 6.37 -30.74
C ASP A 96 -33.93 6.85 -30.73
N SER A 97 -34.30 7.58 -29.68
CA SER A 97 -35.48 8.43 -29.67
C SER A 97 -35.14 9.72 -30.44
N GLU A 98 -35.03 9.62 -31.77
CA GLU A 98 -35.11 10.76 -32.70
C GLU A 98 -36.55 11.32 -32.68
N GLY A 99 -36.93 11.95 -31.58
CA GLY A 99 -38.14 12.74 -31.46
C GLY A 99 -37.84 14.21 -31.72
N ASN A 100 -37.75 14.66 -32.98
CA ASN A 100 -38.08 16.07 -33.27
C ASN A 100 -38.40 16.41 -34.74
N THR A 101 -39.51 17.14 -34.88
CA THR A 101 -39.94 18.02 -35.99
C THR A 101 -40.37 17.40 -37.32
N GLY A 102 -41.68 17.18 -37.45
CA GLY A 102 -42.31 16.95 -38.75
C GLY A 102 -43.81 17.22 -38.77
N ALA A 103 -44.25 18.37 -38.26
CA ALA A 103 -45.63 18.81 -38.44
C ALA A 103 -45.69 20.30 -38.80
N ASN A 104 -45.71 20.58 -40.11
CA ASN A 104 -46.59 21.54 -40.79
C ASN A 104 -45.90 22.12 -42.06
N VAL A 105 -46.30 21.69 -43.26
CA VAL A 105 -46.81 22.54 -44.35
C VAL A 105 -47.49 21.61 -45.39
N GLY A 106 -48.78 21.85 -45.65
CA GLY A 106 -49.56 21.21 -46.73
C GLY A 106 -51.03 21.58 -46.62
#